data_AF-A0A843BL91-F1
#
_entry.id   AF-A0A843BL91-F1
#
_cell.length_a   1.000
_cell.length_b   1.000
_cell.length_c   1.000
_cell.angle_alpha   90.00
_cell.angle_beta   90.00
_cell.angle_gamma   90.00
#
_symmetry.space_group_name_H-M   'P 1'
#
loop_
_entity.id
_entity.type
_entity.pdbx_description
1 polymer ?
#
loop_
_entity_poly.entity_id
_entity_poly.type
_entity_poly.pdbx_seq_one_letter_code
_entity_poly.pdbx_strand_id
1 'polypeptide(L)' 'MMSDPPNSITGDEICPMCGKPKSKHNTKEISECSKKLVEMGIMRFCGLCGLTKPAEKIHDRCGKCGEKYSFSNS' A
#
# COMPACT_ATOMS: atom_id res chain seq x y z
N MET A 1 -25.38 24.07 -16.55
CA MET A 1 -24.27 23.13 -16.77
C MET A 1 -23.99 22.50 -15.43
N MET A 2 -24.59 21.36 -15.15
CA MET A 2 -24.29 20.58 -13.94
C MET A 2 -23.59 19.32 -14.43
N SER A 3 -22.37 19.05 -13.94
CA SER A 3 -21.83 17.71 -13.64
C SER A 3 -20.30 17.77 -13.60
N ASP A 4 -19.76 18.08 -12.44
CA ASP A 4 -18.53 17.46 -11.94
C ASP A 4 -18.58 17.56 -10.41
N PRO A 5 -18.78 16.46 -9.66
CA PRO A 5 -18.43 16.49 -8.25
C PRO A 5 -16.90 16.64 -8.18
N PRO A 6 -16.35 17.58 -7.40
CA PRO A 6 -14.94 17.55 -7.06
C PRO A 6 -14.72 16.38 -6.09
N ASN A 7 -14.80 15.16 -6.62
CA ASN A 7 -14.46 13.96 -5.88
C ASN A 7 -12.94 13.89 -5.79
N SER A 8 -12.35 14.63 -4.87
CA SER A 8 -11.05 14.35 -4.26
C SER A 8 -10.83 15.29 -3.09
N ILE A 9 -11.66 15.18 -2.04
CA ILE A 9 -11.09 15.28 -0.69
C ILE A 9 -10.35 13.95 -0.48
N THR A 10 -9.30 13.70 -1.25
CA THR A 10 -8.33 12.67 -0.90
C THR A 10 -7.47 13.31 0.16
N GLY A 11 -7.94 13.22 1.41
CA GLY A 11 -7.09 13.48 2.56
C GLY A 11 -5.82 12.68 2.33
N ASP A 12 -4.75 13.39 2.06
CA ASP A 12 -3.48 12.82 1.63
C ASP A 12 -3.07 11.80 2.70
N GLU A 13 -3.17 10.51 2.38
CA GLU A 13 -3.00 9.46 3.38
C GLU A 13 -1.61 9.64 4.02
N ILE A 14 -1.59 9.83 5.32
CA ILE A 14 -0.33 9.99 6.05
C ILE A 14 0.36 8.64 6.09
N CYS A 15 1.61 8.60 5.66
CA CYS A 15 2.41 7.39 5.74
C CYS A 15 2.69 7.08 7.22
N PRO A 16 2.22 5.94 7.75
CA PRO A 16 2.44 5.59 9.15
C PRO A 16 3.91 5.30 9.49
N MET A 17 4.80 5.21 8.48
CA MET A 17 6.23 5.00 8.70
C MET A 17 7.01 6.27 8.99
N CYS A 18 6.64 7.39 8.34
CA CYS A 18 7.45 8.61 8.36
C CYS A 18 6.62 9.87 8.67
N GLY A 19 5.30 9.75 8.80
CA GLY A 19 4.40 10.87 9.10
C GLY A 19 4.20 11.86 7.95
N LYS A 20 4.84 11.64 6.79
CA LYS A 20 4.64 12.47 5.61
C LYS A 20 3.39 12.03 4.84
N PRO A 21 2.69 12.95 4.16
CA PRO A 21 1.72 12.60 3.12
C PRO A 21 2.31 11.60 2.11
N LYS A 22 1.56 10.56 1.72
CA LYS A 22 1.99 9.61 0.68
C LYS A 22 2.33 10.33 -0.63
N SER A 23 1.62 11.40 -0.99
CA SER A 23 1.94 12.26 -2.15
C SER A 23 3.33 12.89 -2.12
N LYS A 24 3.91 13.10 -0.93
CA LYS A 24 5.24 13.71 -0.76
C LYS A 24 6.38 12.71 -0.80
N HIS A 25 6.11 11.43 -1.00
CA HIS A 25 7.16 10.42 -1.13
C HIS A 25 7.72 10.42 -2.55
N ASN A 26 9.05 10.48 -2.65
CA ASN A 26 9.71 10.07 -3.89
C ASN A 26 9.71 8.53 -4.04
N THR A 27 10.04 8.02 -5.23
CA THR A 27 10.01 6.57 -5.52
C THR A 27 10.82 5.72 -4.53
N LYS A 28 11.94 6.25 -4.02
CA LYS A 28 12.78 5.56 -3.03
C LYS A 28 12.10 5.54 -1.66
N GLU A 29 11.55 6.66 -1.21
CA GLU A 29 10.79 6.74 0.05
C GLU A 29 9.55 5.84 0.01
N ILE A 30 8.85 5.75 -1.12
CA ILE A 30 7.70 4.84 -1.30
C ILE A 30 8.15 3.39 -1.08
N SER A 31 9.24 2.98 -1.73
CA SER A 31 9.77 1.62 -1.62
C SER A 31 10.21 1.30 -0.20
N GLU A 32 10.97 2.19 0.44
CA GLU A 32 11.45 2.01 1.82
C GLU A 32 10.31 1.95 2.83
N CYS A 33 9.34 2.86 2.76
CA CYS A 33 8.21 2.86 3.68
C CYS A 33 7.31 1.64 3.45
N SER A 34 7.05 1.28 2.20
CA SER A 34 6.26 0.09 1.88
C SER A 34 6.94 -1.19 2.37
N LYS A 35 8.27 -1.29 2.22
CA LYS A 35 9.05 -2.43 2.71
C LYS A 35 8.95 -2.56 4.23
N LYS A 36 9.12 -1.46 4.97
CA LYS A 36 8.97 -1.47 6.44
C LYS A 36 7.55 -1.86 6.88
N LEU A 37 6.52 -1.43 6.14
CA LEU A 37 5.14 -1.82 6.43
C LEU A 37 4.89 -3.31 6.19
N VAL A 38 5.58 -3.89 5.22
CA VAL A 38 5.55 -5.34 4.96
C VAL A 38 6.32 -6.11 6.03
N GLU A 39 7.50 -5.62 6.42
CA GLU A 39 8.32 -6.21 7.49
C GLU A 39 7.59 -6.21 8.84
N MET A 40 6.84 -5.14 9.15
CA MET A 40 6.01 -5.08 10.37
C MET A 40 4.69 -5.86 10.25
N GLY A 41 4.41 -6.48 9.10
CA GLY A 41 3.19 -7.24 8.87
C GLY A 41 1.92 -6.37 8.80
N ILE A 42 2.04 -5.04 8.68
CA ILE A 42 0.89 -4.12 8.53
C ILE A 42 0.35 -4.17 7.11
N MET A 43 1.24 -4.29 6.12
CA MET A 43 0.88 -4.43 4.71
C MET A 43 1.44 -5.73 4.11
N ARG A 44 0.83 -6.17 3.01
CA ARG A 44 1.28 -7.28 2.18
C ARG A 44 1.64 -6.77 0.81
N PHE A 45 2.81 -7.15 0.33
CA PHE A 45 3.29 -6.79 -1.01
C PHE A 45 3.30 -8.02 -1.90
N CYS A 46 2.70 -7.89 -3.08
CA CYS A 46 2.76 -8.91 -4.11
C CYS A 46 3.97 -8.64 -5.02
N GLY A 47 4.98 -9.50 -4.96
CA GLY A 47 6.19 -9.39 -5.79
C GLY A 47 5.94 -9.50 -7.30
N LEU A 48 4.81 -10.07 -7.73
CA LEU A 48 4.51 -10.26 -9.16
C LEU A 48 3.81 -9.09 -9.82
N CYS A 49 2.85 -8.46 -9.13
CA CYS A 49 2.08 -7.34 -9.72
C CYS A 49 2.32 -6.00 -9.01
N GLY A 50 3.16 -5.97 -7.98
CA GLY A 50 3.46 -4.76 -7.19
C GLY A 50 2.31 -4.30 -6.29
N LEU A 51 1.26 -5.10 -6.14
CA LEU A 51 0.08 -4.71 -5.35
C LEU A 51 0.39 -4.77 -3.86
N THR A 52 0.22 -3.64 -3.19
CA THR A 52 0.33 -3.53 -1.73
C THR A 52 -1.06 -3.38 -1.10
N LYS A 53 -1.38 -4.16 -0.06
CA LYS A 53 -2.67 -4.09 0.66
C LYS A 53 -2.49 -4.23 2.17
N PRO A 54 -3.40 -3.68 2.99
CA PRO A 54 -3.41 -3.95 4.43
C PRO A 54 -3.50 -5.45 4.73
N ALA A 55 -2.82 -5.91 5.77
CA ALA A 55 -2.75 -7.32 6.18
C ALA A 55 -3.98 -7.81 6.98
N GLU A 56 -5.10 -7.09 6.93
CA GLU A 56 -6.29 -7.29 7.79
C GLU A 56 -7.05 -8.61 7.54
N LYS A 57 -6.85 -9.28 6.40
CA LYS A 57 -7.63 -10.48 6.02
C LYS A 57 -6.80 -11.76 6.04
N ILE A 58 -7.45 -12.89 6.33
CA ILE A 58 -6.86 -14.24 6.28
C ILE A 58 -6.40 -14.63 4.87
N HIS A 59 -6.84 -13.93 3.83
CA HIS A 59 -6.51 -14.25 2.43
C HIS A 59 -5.03 -14.05 2.11
N ASP A 60 -4.30 -15.15 1.99
CA ASP A 60 -2.86 -15.22 1.68
C ASP A 60 -2.56 -14.90 0.21
N ARG A 61 -3.57 -14.71 -0.63
CA ARG A 61 -3.43 -14.48 -2.08
C ARG A 61 -3.74 -13.04 -2.51
N CYS A 62 -2.97 -12.57 -3.47
CA CYS A 62 -3.13 -11.30 -4.14
C CYS A 62 -4.44 -11.27 -4.94
N GLY A 63 -5.33 -10.34 -4.61
CA GLY A 63 -6.61 -10.19 -5.31
C GLY A 63 -6.51 -9.72 -6.77
N LYS A 64 -5.31 -9.43 -7.30
CA LYS A 64 -5.11 -9.02 -8.70
C LYS A 64 -4.54 -10.15 -9.56
N CYS A 65 -3.54 -10.88 -9.08
CA CYS A 65 -2.88 -11.94 -9.85
C CYS A 65 -3.09 -13.36 -9.25
N GLY A 66 -3.75 -13.50 -8.11
CA GLY A 66 -4.05 -14.79 -7.47
C GLY A 66 -2.87 -15.45 -6.76
N GLU A 67 -1.68 -14.85 -6.87
CA GLU A 67 -0.43 -15.35 -6.30
C GLU A 67 -0.34 -15.13 -4.81
N LYS A 68 0.37 -16.02 -4.11
CA LYS A 68 0.55 -15.86 -2.67
C LYS A 68 1.36 -14.60 -2.40
N TYR A 69 0.91 -13.79 -1.45
CA TYR A 69 1.72 -12.70 -0.94
C TYR A 69 3.02 -13.27 -0.41
N SER A 70 4.14 -12.62 -0.71
CA SER A 70 5.43 -13.01 -0.17
C SER A 70 5.45 -12.60 1.30
N PHE A 71 4.96 -13.47 2.18
CA PHE A 71 5.14 -13.33 3.60
C PHE A 71 6.59 -13.72 3.90
N SER A 72 7.48 -12.73 3.97
CA SER A 72 8.75 -12.93 4.65
C SER A 72 8.46 -13.02 6.14
N ASN A 73 8.12 -14.22 6.61
CA ASN A 73 8.27 -14.57 8.01
C ASN A 73 9.22 -15.77 8.05
N SER A 74 10.51 -15.46 8.20
CA SER A 74 11.57 -16.41 8.51
C SER A 74 12.26 -15.93 9.77
#